data_AF-A0A426YPW0-F1
#
_entry.id   AF-A0A426YPW0-F1
#
_cell.length_a   1.000
_cell.length_b   1.000
_cell.length_c   1.000
_cell.angle_alpha   90.00
_cell.angle_beta   90.00
_cell.angle_gamma   90.00
#
_symmetry.space_group_name_H-M   'P 1'
#
loop_
_entity.id
_entity.type
_entity.pdbx_description
1 polymer ?
#
loop_
_entity_poly.entity_id
_entity_poly.type
_entity_poly.pdbx_seq_one_letter_code
_entity_poly.pdbx_strand_id
1 'polypeptide(L)' 'MKEQSGDGIEPVISKVENLLVDGNFVEAADVLEGGVRGSEAEEVVIEWVRQARNRALAEQALTLLQSYAMSINFT' A
#
# COMPACT_ATOMS: atom_id res chain seq x y z
N MET A 1 12.26 11.10 -33.95
CA MET A 1 11.86 9.77 -33.46
C MET A 1 11.08 9.99 -32.18
N LYS A 2 9.77 9.73 -32.16
CA LYS A 2 9.00 9.70 -30.92
C LYS A 2 9.13 8.28 -30.38
N GLU A 3 9.84 8.11 -29.28
CA GLU A 3 9.71 6.89 -28.51
C GLU A 3 8.31 6.91 -27.91
N GLN A 4 7.39 6.17 -28.53
CA GLN A 4 6.19 5.69 -27.87
C GLN A 4 6.65 4.68 -26.83
N SER A 5 7.24 5.14 -25.73
CA SER A 5 7.40 4.29 -24.55
C SER A 5 6.02 4.21 -23.93
N GLY A 6 5.36 3.06 -24.09
CA GLY A 6 4.06 2.80 -23.51
C GLY A 6 4.08 3.08 -22.01
N ASP A 7 2.98 3.62 -21.51
CA ASP A 7 2.76 3.81 -20.08
C ASP A 7 2.68 2.42 -19.43
N GLY A 8 3.84 1.87 -19.08
CA GLY A 8 3.98 0.59 -18.41
C GLY A 8 3.53 0.69 -16.95
N ILE A 9 3.82 -0.34 -16.16
CA ILE A 9 3.43 -0.34 -14.74
C ILE A 9 4.27 0.63 -13.88
N GLU A 10 5.41 1.13 -14.40
CA GLU A 10 6.34 2.00 -13.67
C GLU A 10 5.70 3.16 -12.89
N PRO A 11 4.80 3.97 -13.46
CA PRO A 11 4.17 5.07 -12.71
C PRO A 11 3.27 4.59 -11.57
N VAL A 12 2.63 3.43 -11.73
CA VAL A 12 1.85 2.77 -10.67
C VAL A 12 2.80 2.36 -9.54
N ILE A 13 3.93 1.72 -9.87
CA ILE A 13 4.93 1.28 -8.89
C ILE A 13 5.50 2.48 -8.12
N SER A 14 5.92 3.55 -8.80
CA SER A 14 6.42 4.75 -8.13
C SER A 14 5.39 5.38 -7.20
N LYS A 15 4.10 5.38 -7.57
CA LYS A 15 3.03 5.86 -6.69
C LYS A 15 2.86 4.96 -5.46
N VAL A 16 2.89 3.64 -5.65
CA VAL A 16 2.79 2.65 -4.57
C VAL A 16 3.95 2.82 -3.58
N GLU A 17 5.18 2.97 -4.06
CA GLU A 17 6.36 3.18 -3.20
C GLU A 17 6.23 4.41 -2.32
N ASN A 18 5.79 5.55 -2.88
CA ASN A 18 5.56 6.77 -2.10
C ASN A 18 4.49 6.55 -1.01
N LEU A 19 3.39 5.89 -1.34
CA LEU A 19 2.33 5.58 -0.37
C LEU A 19 2.83 4.65 0.76
N LEU A 20 3.71 3.70 0.45
CA LEU A 20 4.31 2.83 1.46
C LEU A 20 5.25 3.60 2.40
N VAL A 21 6.01 4.58 1.89
CA VAL A 21 6.84 5.47 2.71
C VAL A 21 5.99 6.31 3.67
N ASP A 22 4.84 6.77 3.20
CA ASP A 22 3.89 7.55 4.01
C ASP A 22 3.06 6.69 4.99
N GLY A 23 3.19 5.35 4.95
CA GLY A 23 2.41 4.43 5.76
C GLY A 23 0.96 4.22 5.27
N ASN A 24 0.65 4.67 4.06
CA ASN A 24 -0.67 4.57 3.44
C ASN A 24 -0.88 3.21 2.74
N PHE A 25 -0.80 2.12 3.49
CA PHE A 25 -0.83 0.75 2.93
C PHE A 25 -2.14 0.39 2.21
N VAL A 26 -3.28 0.92 2.65
CA VAL A 26 -4.58 0.66 2.01
C VAL A 26 -4.61 1.30 0.62
N GLU A 27 -4.23 2.57 0.52
CA GLU A 27 -4.18 3.27 -0.77
C GLU A 27 -3.10 2.66 -1.69
N ALA A 28 -1.97 2.24 -1.13
CA ALA A 28 -0.92 1.54 -1.89
C ALA A 28 -1.47 0.23 -2.50
N ALA A 29 -2.25 -0.51 -1.73
CA ALA A 29 -2.92 -1.74 -2.18
C ALA A 29 -3.92 -1.46 -3.30
N ASP A 30 -4.77 -0.45 -3.14
CA ASP A 30 -5.80 -0.09 -4.12
C ASP A 30 -5.19 0.41 -5.45
N VAL A 31 -4.12 1.22 -5.37
CA VAL A 31 -3.40 1.72 -6.55
C VAL A 31 -2.75 0.57 -7.32
N LEU A 32 -2.09 -0.37 -6.62
CA LEU A 32 -1.45 -1.50 -7.28
C LEU A 32 -2.48 -2.45 -7.90
N GLU A 33 -3.53 -2.81 -7.14
CA GLU A 33 -4.62 -3.67 -7.60
C GLU A 33 -5.32 -3.09 -8.85
N GLY A 34 -5.58 -1.77 -8.86
CA GLY A 34 -6.12 -1.08 -10.01
C GLY A 34 -5.18 -1.03 -11.21
N GLY A 35 -3.88 -0.84 -10.97
CA GLY A 35 -2.86 -0.72 -12.01
C GLY A 35 -2.53 -2.01 -12.75
N VAL A 36 -2.77 -3.17 -12.13
CA VAL A 36 -2.52 -4.49 -12.75
C VAL A 36 -3.79 -5.19 -13.24
N ARG A 37 -4.97 -4.61 -13.00
CA ARG A 37 -6.25 -5.24 -13.34
C ARG A 37 -6.33 -5.61 -14.82
N GLY A 38 -6.68 -6.86 -15.12
CA GLY A 38 -6.77 -7.41 -16.46
C GLY A 38 -5.43 -7.83 -17.07
N SER A 39 -4.32 -7.73 -16.32
CA SER A 39 -3.00 -8.22 -16.75
C SER A 39 -2.65 -9.54 -16.08
N GLU A 40 -1.63 -10.23 -16.61
CA GLU A 40 -1.10 -11.46 -15.98
C GLU A 40 -0.54 -11.19 -14.56
N ALA A 41 -0.19 -9.95 -14.23
CA ALA A 41 0.34 -9.59 -12.91
C ALA A 41 -0.76 -9.55 -11.83
N GLU A 42 -2.05 -9.50 -12.20
CA GLU A 42 -3.16 -9.43 -11.24
C GLU A 42 -3.14 -10.58 -10.25
N GLU A 43 -2.92 -11.82 -10.71
CA GLU A 43 -2.87 -13.00 -9.85
C GLU A 43 -1.74 -12.92 -8.81
N VAL A 44 -0.57 -12.42 -9.22
CA VAL A 44 0.60 -12.29 -8.34
C VAL A 44 0.39 -11.18 -7.30
N VAL A 45 -0.28 -10.10 -7.69
CA VAL A 45 -0.51 -8.92 -6.84
C VAL A 45 -1.56 -9.16 -5.76
N ILE A 46 -2.56 -10.02 -6.00
CA ILE A 46 -3.65 -10.27 -5.03
C ILE A 46 -3.12 -10.63 -3.64
N GLU A 47 -2.12 -11.52 -3.56
CA GLU A 47 -1.56 -11.92 -2.27
C GLU A 47 -0.80 -10.78 -1.59
N TRP A 48 -0.05 -9.99 -2.37
CA TRP A 48 0.66 -8.82 -1.84
C TRP A 48 -0.33 -7.78 -1.29
N VAL A 49 -1.41 -7.49 -2.02
CA VAL A 49 -2.47 -6.55 -1.62
C VAL A 49 -3.14 -7.02 -0.32
N ARG A 50 -3.39 -8.32 -0.16
CA ARG A 50 -3.89 -8.89 1.10
C ARG A 50 -2.93 -8.63 2.25
N GLN A 51 -1.62 -8.84 2.06
CA GLN A 51 -0.61 -8.59 3.08
C GLN A 51 -0.48 -7.10 3.44
N ALA A 52 -0.53 -6.21 2.45
CA ALA A 52 -0.52 -4.76 2.68
C ALA A 52 -1.70 -4.31 3.55
N ARG A 53 -2.91 -4.81 3.28
CA ARG A 53 -4.10 -4.52 4.12
C ARG A 53 -3.98 -5.10 5.53
N ASN A 54 -3.43 -6.30 5.69
CA ASN A 54 -3.17 -6.88 7.02
C ASN A 54 -2.16 -6.03 7.82
N ARG A 55 -1.14 -5.51 7.14
CA ARG A 55 -0.17 -4.59 7.77
C ARG A 55 -0.83 -3.30 8.21
N ALA A 56 -1.71 -2.72 7.38
CA ALA A 56 -2.48 -1.53 7.76
C ALA A 56 -3.25 -1.73 9.08
N LEU A 57 -3.93 -2.87 9.22
CA LEU A 57 -4.66 -3.22 10.44
C LEU A 57 -3.74 -3.37 11.65
N ALA A 58 -2.59 -4.03 11.48
CA ALA A 58 -1.62 -4.20 12.55
C ALA A 58 -1.04 -2.85 13.03
N GLU A 59 -0.74 -1.94 12.09
CA GLU A 59 -0.22 -0.60 12.44
C GLU A 59 -1.29 0.26 13.13
N GLN A 60 -2.54 0.22 12.67
CA GLN A 60 -3.66 0.90 13.36
C GLN A 60 -3.86 0.36 14.78
N ALA A 61 -3.79 -0.96 14.97
CA ALA A 61 -3.89 -1.58 16.29
C ALA A 61 -2.73 -1.18 17.21
N LEU A 62 -1.50 -1.11 16.67
CA LEU A 62 -0.33 -0.65 17.41
C LEU A 62 -0.49 0.81 17.86
N THR A 63 -0.92 1.71 16.97
CA THR A 63 -1.17 3.11 17.31
C THR A 63 -2.20 3.24 18.43
N LEU A 64 -3.29 2.46 18.36
CA LEU A 64 -4.30 2.45 19.42
C LEU A 64 -3.71 2.01 20.76
N LEU A 65 -2.98 0.89 20.79
CA LEU A 65 -2.35 0.37 22.01
C LEU A 65 -1.33 1.37 22.60
N GLN A 66 -0.54 2.02 21.75
CA GLN A 66 0.41 3.05 22.18
C GLN A 66 -0.32 4.27 22.75
N SER A 67 -1.38 4.74 22.10
CA SER A 67 -2.18 5.87 22.59
C SER A 67 -2.79 5.59 23.96
N TYR A 68 -3.25 4.36 24.18
CA TYR A 68 -3.77 3.91 25.47
C TYR A 68 -2.68 3.82 26.54
N ALA A 69 -1.53 3.23 26.22
CA ALA A 69 -0.39 3.15 27.14
C ALA A 69 0.11 4.55 27.53
N MET A 70 0.14 5.50 26.60
CA MET A 70 0.49 6.89 26.91
C MET A 70 -0.54 7.53 27.84
N SER A 71 -1.84 7.38 27.58
CA SER A 71 -2.87 8.04 28.39
C SER A 71 -2.87 7.59 29.85
N ILE A 72 -2.63 6.30 30.11
CA ILE A 72 -2.54 5.78 31.49
C ILE A 72 -1.23 6.17 32.20
N ASN A 73 -0.13 6.37 31.46
CA ASN A 73 1.15 6.81 32.02
C ASN A 73 1.19 8.30 32.38
N PHE A 74 0.25 9.11 31.87
CA PHE A 74 0.07 10.52 32.23
C PHE A 74 -0.91 10.74 33.40
N THR A 75 -1.42 9.65 34.00
CA THR A 75 -2.25 9.66 35.21
C THR A 75 -1.41 9.27 36.42
#